data_AF-A0A4C1SWP2-F1
#
_entry.id   AF-A0A4C1SWP2-F1
#
_cell.length_a   1.000
_cell.length_b   1.000
_cell.length_c   1.000
_cell.angle_alpha   90.00
_cell.angle_beta   90.00
_cell.angle_gamma   90.00
#
_symmetry.space_group_name_H-M   'P 1'
#
loop_
_entity.id
_entity.type
_entity.pdbx_description
1 polymer ?
#
loop_
_entity_poly.entity_id
_entity_poly.type
_entity_poly.pdbx_seq_one_letter_code
_entity_poly.pdbx_strand_id
1 'polypeptide(L)'
;MHLNPYGEYAVRLAQSLANDWPSDRTGIVARVRDHGMTMPFPEQRGDHARCREVVDQWLRVVDATSPDARADLLNQQMAAVSAYPRLIDHHGEGGTSTTVTSTTISRWC
;
A
#
# COMPACT_ATOMS: atom_id res chain seq x y z
N MET A 1 2.98 15.15 -10.56
CA MET A 1 4.07 14.45 -9.83
C MET A 1 4.89 13.66 -10.83
N HIS A 2 6.22 13.74 -10.78
CA HIS A 2 7.09 12.78 -11.46
C HIS A 2 7.23 11.58 -10.53
N LEU A 3 6.80 10.40 -10.95
CA LEU A 3 6.84 9.20 -10.12
C LEU A 3 8.24 8.59 -10.19
N ASN A 4 8.78 8.21 -9.02
CA ASN A 4 9.95 7.35 -8.98
C ASN A 4 9.57 6.02 -9.67
N PRO A 5 10.37 5.47 -10.60
CA PRO A 5 10.08 4.19 -11.25
C PRO A 5 9.84 3.03 -10.26
N TYR A 6 10.41 3.09 -9.05
CA TYR A 6 10.16 2.11 -7.98
C TYR A 6 8.82 2.28 -7.25
N GLY A 7 8.11 3.40 -7.42
CA GLY A 7 6.81 3.67 -6.78
C GLY A 7 5.65 3.82 -7.77
N GLU A 8 5.94 3.89 -9.07
CA GLU A 8 4.93 4.13 -10.11
C GLU A 8 3.86 3.02 -10.14
N TYR A 9 4.24 1.75 -10.00
CA TYR A 9 3.28 0.65 -10.03
C TYR A 9 2.25 0.74 -8.90
N ALA A 10 2.67 1.18 -7.71
CA ALA A 10 1.81 1.28 -6.53
C ALA A 10 0.79 2.41 -6.71
N VAL A 11 1.22 3.54 -7.29
CA VAL A 11 0.33 4.67 -7.62
C VAL A 11 -0.65 4.29 -8.72
N ARG A 12 -0.20 3.59 -9.76
CA ARG A 12 -1.09 3.08 -10.83
C ARG A 12 -2.12 2.07 -10.32
N LEU A 13 -1.74 1.19 -9.41
CA LEU A 13 -2.67 0.27 -8.75
C LEU A 13 -3.71 1.03 -7.91
N ALA A 14 -3.27 1.98 -7.08
CA ALA A 14 -4.18 2.79 -6.26
C ALA A 14 -5.18 3.57 -7.12
N GLN A 15 -4.72 4.15 -8.24
CA GLN A 15 -5.57 4.80 -9.23
C GLN A 15 -6.59 3.83 -9.84
N SER A 16 -6.15 2.64 -10.25
CA SER A 16 -7.02 1.61 -10.84
C SER A 16 -8.15 1.20 -9.88
N LEU A 17 -7.82 0.99 -8.61
CA LEU A 17 -8.80 0.65 -7.56
C LEU A 17 -9.75 1.81 -7.25
N ALA A 18 -9.25 3.05 -7.23
CA ALA A 18 -10.08 4.23 -6.99
C ALA A 18 -11.11 4.46 -8.11
N ASN A 19 -10.70 4.23 -9.36
CA ASN A 19 -11.55 4.42 -10.54
C ASN A 19 -12.62 3.35 -10.70
N ASP A 20 -12.30 2.11 -10.32
CA ASP A 20 -13.18 0.95 -10.47
C ASP A 20 -12.97 0.00 -9.29
N TRP A 21 -13.73 0.27 -8.21
CA TRP A 21 -13.61 -0.47 -6.97
C TRP A 21 -14.25 -1.86 -7.10
N PRO A 22 -13.49 -2.96 -6.91
CA PRO A 22 -14.03 -4.31 -7.04
C PRO A 22 -15.12 -4.60 -5.99
N SER A 23 -16.07 -5.48 -6.32
CA SER A 23 -17.16 -5.87 -5.42
C SER A 23 -16.69 -6.68 -4.20
N ASP A 24 -15.53 -7.34 -4.30
CA ASP A 24 -15.01 -8.22 -3.27
C ASP A 24 -13.47 -8.26 -3.24
N ARG A 25 -12.93 -8.99 -2.24
CA ARG A 25 -11.50 -9.19 -2.05
C ARG A 25 -10.83 -9.87 -3.25
N THR A 26 -11.51 -10.83 -3.87
CA THR A 26 -10.96 -11.57 -5.02
C THR A 26 -10.68 -10.63 -6.19
N GLY A 27 -11.58 -9.69 -6.45
CA GLY A 27 -11.38 -8.66 -7.47
C GLY A 27 -10.20 -7.71 -7.16
N ILE A 28 -9.97 -7.39 -5.87
CA ILE A 28 -8.77 -6.63 -5.46
C ILE A 28 -7.51 -7.44 -5.77
N VAL A 29 -7.48 -8.72 -5.36
CA VAL A 29 -6.31 -9.58 -5.59
C VAL A 29 -6.04 -9.76 -7.10
N ALA A 30 -7.08 -9.98 -7.90
CA ALA A 30 -6.95 -10.06 -9.35
C ALA A 30 -6.31 -8.79 -9.94
N ARG A 31 -6.81 -7.61 -9.54
CA ARG A 31 -6.25 -6.32 -9.98
C ARG A 31 -4.78 -6.18 -9.59
N VAL A 32 -4.45 -6.58 -8.36
CA VAL A 32 -3.07 -6.54 -7.86
C VAL A 32 -2.14 -7.46 -8.68
N ARG A 33 -2.63 -8.64 -9.11
CA ARG A 33 -1.91 -9.53 -10.04
C ARG A 33 -1.70 -8.90 -11.42
N ASP A 34 -2.71 -8.25 -11.97
CA ASP A 34 -2.62 -7.56 -13.27
C ASP A 34 -1.57 -6.45 -13.27
N HIS A 35 -1.32 -5.84 -12.11
CA HIS A 35 -0.26 -4.85 -11.90
C HIS A 35 1.12 -5.47 -11.57
N GLY A 36 1.27 -6.80 -11.67
CA GLY A 36 2.56 -7.50 -11.61
C GLY A 36 3.01 -7.93 -10.21
N MET A 37 2.18 -7.77 -9.17
CA MET A 37 2.53 -8.24 -7.83
C MET A 37 2.24 -9.74 -7.68
N THR A 38 3.26 -10.55 -7.40
CA THR A 38 3.16 -12.03 -7.36
C THR A 38 3.27 -12.65 -5.96
N MET A 39 3.44 -11.84 -4.91
CA MET A 39 3.55 -12.33 -3.52
C MET A 39 2.27 -13.01 -3.02
N PRO A 40 2.35 -13.94 -2.05
CA PRO A 40 1.17 -14.46 -1.37
C PRO A 40 0.37 -13.34 -0.71
N PHE A 41 -0.95 -13.41 -0.83
CA PHE A 41 -1.90 -12.50 -0.22
C PHE A 41 -2.74 -13.28 0.80
N PRO A 42 -2.27 -13.43 2.05
CA PRO A 42 -3.06 -14.03 3.13
C PRO A 42 -4.47 -13.43 3.18
N GLU A 43 -5.46 -14.22 3.57
CA GLU A 43 -6.81 -13.71 3.71
C GLU A 43 -7.10 -13.39 5.16
N GLN A 44 -7.68 -12.21 5.37
CA GLN A 44 -8.24 -11.85 6.66
C GLN A 44 -9.63 -11.24 6.54
N ARG A 45 -10.35 -11.39 7.64
CA ARG A 45 -11.68 -10.83 7.80
C ARG A 45 -11.63 -9.32 7.62
N GLY A 46 -12.41 -8.84 6.64
CA GLY A 46 -12.57 -7.41 6.38
C GLY A 46 -11.49 -6.80 5.49
N ASP A 47 -10.66 -7.59 4.81
CA ASP A 47 -9.66 -7.07 3.86
C ASP A 47 -10.26 -6.11 2.84
N HIS A 48 -11.42 -6.44 2.28
CA HIS A 48 -12.07 -5.59 1.30
C HIS A 48 -12.37 -4.19 1.86
N ALA A 49 -12.97 -4.11 3.05
CA ALA A 49 -13.24 -2.84 3.71
C ALA A 49 -11.94 -2.11 4.12
N ARG A 50 -10.95 -2.82 4.65
CA ARG A 50 -9.66 -2.23 5.06
C ARG A 50 -8.87 -1.68 3.88
N CYS A 51 -8.86 -2.38 2.75
CA CYS A 51 -8.26 -1.87 1.52
C CYS A 51 -8.98 -0.62 1.02
N ARG A 52 -10.32 -0.58 1.15
CA ARG A 52 -11.11 0.61 0.79
C ARG A 52 -10.71 1.81 1.62
N GLU A 53 -10.59 1.64 2.93
CA GLU A 53 -10.16 2.70 3.85
C GLU A 53 -8.79 3.27 3.47
N VAL A 54 -7.84 2.43 3.07
CA VAL A 54 -6.50 2.87 2.64
C VAL A 54 -6.59 3.71 1.36
N VAL A 55 -7.37 3.26 0.36
CA VAL A 55 -7.55 4.01 -0.89
C VAL A 55 -8.27 5.33 -0.63
N ASP A 56 -9.31 5.35 0.19
CA ASP A 56 -10.02 6.58 0.54
C ASP A 56 -9.12 7.56 1.32
N GLN A 57 -8.25 7.06 2.21
CA GLN A 57 -7.25 7.89 2.89
C GLN A 57 -6.25 8.49 1.89
N TRP A 58 -5.77 7.70 0.93
CA TRP A 58 -4.89 8.20 -0.12
C TRP A 58 -5.56 9.28 -0.98
N LEU A 59 -6.84 9.09 -1.35
CA LEU A 59 -7.59 10.09 -2.11
C LEU A 59 -7.71 11.42 -1.38
N ARG A 60 -7.83 11.43 -0.05
CA ARG A 60 -7.78 12.69 0.73
C ARG A 60 -6.46 13.46 0.52
N VAL A 61 -5.33 12.75 0.42
CA VAL A 61 -4.03 13.38 0.10
C VAL A 61 -4.05 13.92 -1.32
N VAL A 62 -4.58 13.17 -2.29
CA VAL A 62 -4.68 13.57 -3.71
C VAL A 62 -5.56 14.82 -3.88
N ASP A 63 -6.70 14.86 -3.20
CA ASP A 63 -7.74 15.89 -3.33
C ASP A 63 -7.47 17.15 -2.50
N ALA A 64 -6.44 17.14 -1.63
CA ALA A 64 -6.09 18.30 -0.80
C ALA A 64 -5.80 19.54 -1.65
N THR A 65 -6.50 20.64 -1.39
CA THR A 65 -6.46 21.84 -2.25
C THR A 65 -5.23 22.73 -2.02
N SER A 66 -4.50 22.54 -0.91
CA SER A 66 -3.27 23.27 -0.62
C SER A 66 -2.06 22.33 -0.40
N PRO A 67 -0.83 22.81 -0.67
CA PRO A 67 0.38 22.06 -0.35
C PRO A 67 0.51 21.70 1.13
N ASP A 68 0.16 22.62 2.04
CA ASP A 68 0.27 22.41 3.49
C ASP A 68 -0.71 21.33 3.97
N ALA A 69 -1.97 21.40 3.55
CA ALA A 69 -2.97 20.40 3.91
C ALA A 69 -2.60 19.00 3.38
N ARG A 70 -2.02 18.95 2.18
CA ARG A 70 -1.52 17.71 1.59
C ARG A 70 -0.35 17.13 2.38
N ALA A 71 0.60 17.98 2.78
CA ALA A 71 1.74 17.59 3.59
C ALA A 71 1.29 17.06 4.96
N ASP A 72 0.34 17.73 5.61
CA ASP A 72 -0.21 17.29 6.90
C ASP A 72 -0.88 15.92 6.82
N LEU A 73 -1.73 15.70 5.82
CA LEU A 73 -2.39 14.41 5.60
C LEU A 73 -1.38 13.30 5.30
N LEU A 74 -0.38 13.58 4.46
CA LEU A 74 0.68 12.63 4.15
C LEU A 74 1.50 12.30 5.39
N ASN A 75 1.89 13.30 6.19
CA ASN A 75 2.66 13.11 7.41
C ASN A 75 1.89 12.28 8.45
N GLN A 76 0.58 12.50 8.60
CA GLN A 76 -0.28 11.69 9.47
C GLN A 76 -0.31 10.22 9.03
N GLN A 77 -0.46 9.97 7.72
CA GLN A 77 -0.44 8.61 7.17
C GLN A 77 0.92 7.96 7.38
N MET A 78 2.00 8.68 7.05
CA MET A 78 3.36 8.21 7.26
C MET A 78 3.59 7.88 8.74
N ALA A 79 3.19 8.73 9.68
CA ALA A 79 3.31 8.45 11.12
C ALA A 79 2.56 7.18 11.54
N ALA A 80 1.39 6.90 10.95
CA ALA A 80 0.60 5.71 11.25
C ALA A 80 1.22 4.41 10.70
N VAL A 81 1.91 4.47 9.54
CA VAL A 81 2.44 3.27 8.86
C VAL A 81 3.95 3.05 9.07
N SER A 82 4.72 4.09 9.34
CA SER A 82 6.18 4.05 9.48
C SER A 82 6.68 3.64 10.86
N ALA A 83 5.77 3.28 11.78
CA ALA A 83 6.12 2.84 13.14
C ALA A 83 7.07 1.62 13.18
N TYR A 84 7.24 0.89 12.07
CA TYR A 84 8.19 -0.23 11.97
C TYR A 84 8.84 -0.29 10.57
N PRO A 85 9.95 0.43 10.33
CA PRO A 85 10.71 0.27 9.09
C PRO A 85 11.16 -1.20 8.96
N ARG A 86 10.76 -1.83 7.86
CA ARG A 86 11.17 -3.19 7.49
C ARG A 86 12.24 -3.07 6.42
N LEU A 87 13.41 -3.63 6.67
CA LEU A 87 14.40 -3.84 5.62
C LEU A 87 13.90 -5.03 4.78
N ILE A 88 13.60 -4.79 3.51
CA ILE A 88 13.31 -5.86 2.55
C ILE A 88 14.59 -6.03 1.75
N ASP A 89 15.23 -7.20 1.91
CA ASP A 89 16.34 -7.62 1.06
C ASP A 89 15.80 -7.85 -0.36
N HIS A 90 16.07 -6.91 -1.25
CA HIS A 90 15.91 -7.12 -2.68
C HIS A 90 17.05 -8.05 -3.09
N HIS A 91 16.79 -9.36 -3.18
CA HIS A 91 17.78 -10.39 -3.52
C HIS A 91 18.85 -9.88 -4.50
N GLY A 92 20.04 -9.58 -3.97
CA GLY A 92 21.17 -9.19 -4.80
C GLY A 92 22.40 -8.66 -4.07
N GLU A 93 22.29 -7.86 -3.01
CA GLU A 93 23.48 -7.25 -2.39
C GLU A 93 23.39 -7.27 -0.86
N GLY A 94 24.28 -8.07 -0.25
CA GLY A 94 24.14 -8.60 1.10
C GLY A 94 24.33 -7.60 2.25
N GLY A 95 23.69 -7.93 3.38
CA GLY A 95 23.93 -7.26 4.65
C GLY A 95 23.06 -7.77 5.81
N THR A 96 23.48 -8.90 6.40
CA THR A 96 23.24 -9.41 7.78
C THR A 96 21.81 -9.46 8.38
N SER A 97 21.48 -10.71 8.75
CA SER A 97 20.33 -11.21 9.50
C SER A 97 20.09 -10.57 10.87
N THR A 98 18.82 -10.29 11.19
CA THR A 98 18.26 -10.45 12.54
C THR A 98 16.78 -10.85 12.43
N THR A 99 16.47 -12.04 12.91
CA THR A 99 15.14 -12.65 12.99
C THR A 99 14.29 -12.00 14.08
N VAL A 100 13.08 -11.51 13.75
CA VAL A 100 11.94 -11.43 14.71
C VAL A 100 10.61 -11.65 13.97
N THR A 101 9.77 -12.45 14.62
CA THR A 101 8.55 -13.14 14.19
C THR A 101 7.30 -12.27 13.92
N SER A 102 6.57 -12.68 12.88
CA SER A 102 5.11 -12.62 12.64
C SER A 102 4.24 -11.68 13.49
N THR A 103 3.89 -10.48 12.99
CA THR A 103 2.62 -9.78 13.34
C THR A 103 2.16 -8.73 12.30
N THR A 104 3.01 -8.26 11.37
CA THR A 104 2.66 -7.07 10.54
C THR A 104 1.97 -7.36 9.20
N ILE A 105 1.98 -8.61 8.70
CA ILE A 105 1.21 -9.00 7.49
C ILE A 105 -0.23 -9.32 7.91
N SER A 106 -0.85 -8.38 8.63
CA SER A 106 -2.26 -8.45 9.01
C SER A 106 -3.05 -7.19 8.74
N ARG A 107 -2.49 -6.30 7.92
CA ARG A 107 -3.17 -5.10 7.46
C ARG A 107 -3.13 -4.91 5.95
N TRP A 108 -2.40 -5.77 5.26
CA TRP A 108 -2.35 -5.80 3.79
C TRP A 108 -3.07 -7.01 3.21
N CYS A 109 -3.33 -8.02 4.04
CA CYS A 109 -3.84 -9.35 3.77
C CYS A 109 -3.98 -10.08 5.09
#